data_AF-A0A1J5EZP9-F1
#
_entry.id   AF-A0A1J5EZP9-F1
#
_cell.length_a   1.000
_cell.length_b   1.000
_cell.length_c   1.000
_cell.angle_alpha   90.00
_cell.angle_beta   90.00
_cell.angle_gamma   90.00
#
_symmetry.space_group_name_H-M   'P 1'
#
loop_
_entity.id
_entity.type
_entity.pdbx_description
1 polymer ?
#
loop_
_entity_poly.entity_id
_entity_poly.type
_entity_poly.pdbx_seq_one_letter_code
_entity_poly.pdbx_strand_id
1 'polypeptide(L)' 'MLVCDCNEVSYEMVKEAVKKHGDNLEAIMQETEAGTTCGCCLEEGCDKVDLALPLAIAKALQELE' A
#
# COMPACT_ATOMS: atom_id res chain seq x y z
N MET A 1 -10.51 2.86 -1.62
CA MET A 1 -9.85 2.54 -0.35
C MET A 1 -8.57 3.35 -0.29
N LEU A 2 -8.46 4.22 0.70
CA LEU A 2 -7.26 4.97 1.04
C LEU A 2 -6.28 4.04 1.78
N VAL A 3 -5.04 3.98 1.30
CA VAL A 3 -3.98 3.13 1.85
C VAL A 3 -2.94 3.95 2.62
N CYS A 4 -2.67 5.19 2.19
CA CYS A 4 -1.83 6.11 2.94
C CYS A 4 -2.41 7.51 2.89
N ASP A 5 -2.76 8.07 4.04
CA ASP A 5 -3.30 9.44 4.17
C ASP A 5 -2.23 10.51 3.89
N CYS A 6 -1.00 10.33 4.38
CA CYS A 6 0.06 11.35 4.27
C CYS A 6 0.45 11.70 2.83
N ASN A 7 0.44 10.70 1.93
CA ASN A 7 0.83 10.85 0.53
C ASN A 7 -0.34 10.55 -0.41
N GLU A 8 -1.58 10.58 0.12
CA GLU A 8 -2.83 10.36 -0.63
C GLU A 8 -2.82 9.10 -1.51
N VAL A 9 -2.21 8.02 -1.02
CA VAL A 9 -2.04 6.77 -1.77
C VAL A 9 -3.33 5.96 -1.71
N SER A 10 -3.88 5.67 -2.89
CA SER A 10 -5.06 4.82 -3.04
C SER A 10 -4.71 3.36 -3.32
N TYR A 11 -5.66 2.46 -3.08
CA TYR A 11 -5.52 1.03 -3.41
C TYR A 11 -5.18 0.79 -4.89
N GLU A 12 -5.72 1.58 -5.82
CA GLU A 12 -5.43 1.44 -7.26
C GLU A 12 -3.94 1.73 -7.55
N MET A 13 -3.35 2.73 -6.87
CA MET A 13 -1.92 3.01 -7.00
C MET A 13 -1.07 1.86 -6.47
N VAL A 14 -1.47 1.28 -5.33
CA VAL A 14 -0.78 0.09 -4.77
C VAL A 14 -0.91 -1.09 -5.72
N LYS A 15 -2.09 -1.33 -6.31
CA LYS A 15 -2.32 -2.42 -7.26
C LYS A 15 -1.44 -2.30 -8.51
N GLU A 16 -1.29 -1.10 -9.06
CA GLU A 16 -0.40 -0.85 -10.20
C GLU A 16 1.08 -1.06 -9.82
N ALA A 17 1.49 -0.68 -8.61
CA ALA A 17 2.83 -0.96 -8.10
C ALA A 17 3.09 -2.46 -7.89
N VAL A 18 2.11 -3.18 -7.31
CA VAL A 18 2.15 -4.64 -7.13
C VAL A 18 2.23 -5.36 -8.48
N LYS A 19 1.53 -4.88 -9.50
CA LYS A 19 1.60 -5.44 -10.85
C LYS A 19 3.01 -5.34 -11.47
N LYS A 20 3.80 -4.32 -11.08
CA LYS A 20 5.18 -4.13 -11.57
C LYS A 20 6.22 -4.84 -10.70
N HIS A 21 6.02 -4.83 -9.38
CA HIS A 21 7.04 -5.23 -8.39
C HIS A 21 6.71 -6.52 -7.62
N GLY A 22 5.53 -7.08 -7.83
CA GLY A 22 5.04 -8.27 -7.12
C GLY A 22 4.77 -7.97 -5.64
N ASP A 23 5.38 -8.78 -4.77
CA ASP A 23 5.26 -8.71 -3.32
C ASP A 23 6.38 -7.88 -2.66
N ASN A 24 7.23 -7.21 -3.45
CA ASN A 24 8.35 -6.43 -2.94
C ASN A 24 7.88 -5.13 -2.28
N LEU A 25 7.69 -5.20 -0.96
CA LEU A 25 7.26 -4.06 -0.13
C LEU A 25 8.13 -2.82 -0.32
N GLU A 26 9.45 -2.96 -0.34
CA GLU A 26 10.36 -1.81 -0.47
C GLU A 26 10.17 -1.10 -1.81
N ALA A 27 10.08 -1.86 -2.90
CA ALA A 27 9.85 -1.29 -4.23
C ALA A 27 8.48 -0.61 -4.34
N ILE A 28 7.44 -1.19 -3.72
CA ILE A 28 6.09 -0.60 -3.68
C ILE A 28 6.08 0.69 -2.86
N MET A 29 6.75 0.71 -1.70
CA MET A 29 6.89 1.91 -0.88
C MET A 29 7.67 3.01 -1.61
N GLN A 30 8.71 2.67 -2.37
CA GLN A 30 9.46 3.65 -3.17
C GLN A 30 8.66 4.21 -4.34
N GLU A 31 7.83 3.39 -5.01
CA GLU A 31 7.00 3.86 -6.13
C GLU A 31 5.79 4.67 -5.68
N THR A 32 5.15 4.26 -4.57
CA THR A 32 3.90 4.89 -4.08
C THR A 32 4.13 5.94 -3.01
N GLU A 33 5.34 6.00 -2.45
CA GLU A 33 5.68 6.79 -1.26
C GLU A 33 4.85 6.41 -0.01
N ALA A 34 4.10 5.30 -0.04
CA ALA A 34 3.35 4.84 1.12
C ALA A 34 4.30 4.41 2.25
N GLY A 35 4.00 4.84 3.48
CA GLY A 35 4.78 4.46 4.67
C GLY A 35 6.11 5.18 4.86
N THR A 36 6.47 6.13 3.99
CA THR A 36 7.74 6.90 4.10
C THR A 36 7.64 8.12 5.02
N THR A 37 6.42 8.58 5.35
CA THR A 37 6.20 9.80 6.16
C THR A 37 5.95 9.49 7.64
N CYS A 38 4.78 8.94 7.99
CA CYS A 38 4.42 8.66 9.38
C CYS A 38 4.51 7.18 9.76
N GLY A 39 4.65 6.29 8.78
CA GLY A 39 4.70 4.83 8.99
C GLY A 39 3.38 4.17 9.39
N CYS A 40 2.35 4.92 9.80
CA CYS A 40 1.09 4.38 10.34
C CYS A 40 0.42 3.35 9.42
N CYS A 41 0.37 3.60 8.11
CA CYS A 41 -0.24 2.67 7.15
C CYS A 41 0.48 1.31 7.03
N LEU A 42 1.65 1.13 7.62
CA LEU A 42 2.35 -0.16 7.68
C LEU A 42 1.78 -1.09 8.75
N GLU A 43 0.99 -0.55 9.69
CA GLU A 43 0.40 -1.30 10.79
C GLU A 43 -1.10 -1.50 10.56
N GLU A 44 -1.61 -2.70 10.90
CA GLU A 44 -3.01 -3.09 10.67
C GLU A 44 -4.03 -2.31 11.52
N GLY A 45 -3.57 -1.48 12.46
CA GLY A 45 -4.41 -0.69 13.38
C GLY A 45 -4.45 0.81 13.09
N CYS A 46 -4.06 1.26 11.90
CA CYS A 46 -4.02 2.68 11.59
C CYS A 46 -5.42 3.26 11.32
N ASP A 47 -5.93 4.11 12.21
CA ASP A 47 -7.26 4.74 12.09
C ASP A 47 -7.38 5.78 10.95
N LYS A 48 -6.27 6.08 10.25
CA LYS A 48 -6.23 7.09 9.18
C LYS A 48 -6.49 6.51 7.78
N VAL A 49 -6.54 5.20 7.64
CA VAL A 49 -6.58 4.53 6.34
C VAL A 49 -7.67 3.48 6.31
N ASP A 50 -8.26 3.24 5.14
CA ASP A 50 -9.28 2.20 4.99
C ASP A 50 -8.65 0.80 4.98
N LEU A 51 -7.40 0.70 4.53
CA LEU A 51 -6.68 -0.55 4.38
C LEU A 51 -5.18 -0.33 4.58
N ALA A 52 -4.58 -1.06 5.51
CA ALA A 52 -3.13 -1.01 5.72
C ALA A 52 -2.36 -1.45 4.46
N LEU A 53 -1.19 -0.86 4.22
CA LEU A 53 -0.36 -1.13 3.06
C LEU A 53 -0.02 -2.63 2.89
N PRO A 54 0.39 -3.38 3.93
CA PRO A 54 0.67 -4.81 3.77
C PRO A 54 -0.57 -5.60 3.34
N LEU A 55 -1.74 -5.24 3.88
CA LEU A 55 -3.01 -5.87 3.51
C LEU A 55 -3.46 -5.49 2.10
N ALA A 56 -3.22 -4.24 1.69
CA ALA A 56 -3.46 -3.78 0.33
C ALA A 56 -2.60 -4.54 -0.68
N ILE A 57 -1.33 -4.78 -0.38
CA ILE A 57 -0.42 -5.57 -1.20
C ILE A 57 -0.89 -7.02 -1.28
N ALA A 58 -1.18 -7.67 -0.15
CA ALA A 58 -1.67 -9.05 -0.11
C ALA A 58 -2.98 -9.23 -0.91
N LYS A 59 -3.91 -8.27 -0.79
CA LYS A 59 -5.16 -8.27 -1.56
C LYS A 59 -4.91 -8.06 -3.05
N ALA A 60 -4.03 -7.14 -3.43
CA ALA A 60 -3.71 -6.89 -4.83
C ALA A 60 -3.03 -8.09 -5.50
N LEU A 61 -2.16 -8.80 -4.79
CA LEU A 61 -1.54 -10.04 -5.26
C LEU A 61 -2.59 -11.11 -5.58
N GLN A 62 -3.51 -11.37 -4.65
CA GLN A 62 -4.59 -12.35 -4.85
C GLN A 62 -5.53 -12.00 -6.02
N GLU A 63 -5.67 -10.72 -6.36
CA GLU A 63 -6.47 -10.26 -7.52
C GLU A 63 -5.74 -10.37 -8.86
N LEU A 64 -4.42 -10.56 -8.84
CA LEU A 64 -3.57 -10.65 -10.03
C LEU A 64 -3.16 -12.09 -10.38
N GLU A 65 -3.35 -13.04 -9.46
CA GLU A 65 -3.24 -14.50 -9.68
C GLU A 65 -4.43 -15.06 -10.47
#